data_AF-A0A6G5QP70-F1
#
_entry.id   AF-A0A6G5QP70-F1
#
_cell.length_a   1.000
_cell.length_b   1.000
_cell.length_c   1.000
_cell.angle_alpha   90.00
_cell.angle_beta   90.00
_cell.angle_gamma   90.00
#
_symmetry.space_group_name_H-M   'P 1'
#
loop_
_entity.id
_entity.type
_entity.pdbx_description
1 polymer ?
#
loop_
_entity_poly.entity_id
_entity_poly.type
_entity_poly.pdbx_seq_one_letter_code
_entity_poly.pdbx_strand_id
1 'polypeptide(L)'
;MEFQDIFPLKFKYSFEDYRSLMRCILMKSLYDSDVKSSSRYQGMYKGNYFNECWSIKFGFYGGIYGIVLREVKDGAGVFELYYFPSANDELLGNVSLFEAVLAGEPDFLTKVRNFSAHKELLNNFGVATIYLKPQEQGIALSFKTKLRDRSYAKDGVRIEGKQIIAKEGLDKNFPCFRVSLAFMNFLHIALCKIYEPRYESFEIYKKAARAVIYDKDRNLKSKKDPLCGEIFVNLIYGEDAGDGCFKFNDKSFKKLPGSAPLSKFLLRLAKEDKKQIFMQGGERPNFFIITGYLGSGKTKFIQNFIEHETAQNRFMGIIQNEIGKIGLDGALLDAKYALVEIDEGCVCCSMAGQIRLAISQLKPKKPDSIVLETTGVANPFNILSELNEIKDAVNLCAIVTIVDGANFLKERGRSKIMLEQIKAADVIVLNKIDLISSEQKERIRQALIQNNRCAEIFETVGAELNPNYLLYRQSDTSYIASVLLEGKMHATHEDEGIVSFKKDLPEGIDRQNFIKFMSDIPENFYRIKGLASFKDDEAQYVVQFVNGKFEITPFSDRKRCDNFLVFIGRGIDESAFSTELF
;
A
#
# COMPACT_ATOMS: atom_id res chain seq x y z
N MET A 1 -32.96 -16.97 12.76
CA MET A 1 -33.57 -16.61 11.46
C MET A 1 -32.78 -17.39 10.45
N GLU A 2 -33.43 -18.34 9.80
CA GLU A 2 -32.81 -19.41 9.04
C GLU A 2 -32.89 -19.12 7.54
N PHE A 3 -32.20 -19.92 6.73
CA PHE A 3 -32.21 -19.79 5.27
C PHE A 3 -33.64 -19.75 4.67
N GLN A 4 -34.55 -20.53 5.26
CA GLN A 4 -35.96 -20.61 4.88
C GLN A 4 -36.72 -19.28 5.07
N ASP A 5 -36.28 -18.40 5.97
CA ASP A 5 -36.87 -17.06 6.17
C ASP A 5 -36.49 -16.05 5.06
N ILE A 6 -35.69 -16.48 4.08
CA ILE A 6 -35.08 -15.64 3.05
C ILE A 6 -35.35 -16.21 1.65
N PHE A 7 -35.36 -17.54 1.55
CA PHE A 7 -35.65 -18.24 0.32
C PHE A 7 -37.16 -18.25 0.01
N PRO A 8 -37.59 -17.89 -1.21
CA PRO A 8 -38.97 -18.12 -1.63
C PRO A 8 -39.31 -19.60 -1.56
N LEU A 9 -40.47 -19.94 -0.99
CA LEU A 9 -40.99 -21.32 -0.86
C LEU A 9 -41.00 -22.12 -2.19
N LYS A 10 -40.90 -21.43 -3.34
CA LYS A 10 -40.62 -22.01 -4.67
C LYS A 10 -39.71 -21.08 -5.48
N PHE A 11 -38.41 -21.05 -5.19
CA PHE A 11 -37.42 -20.37 -6.04
C PHE A 11 -37.34 -21.05 -7.41
N LYS A 12 -37.77 -20.39 -8.48
CA LYS A 12 -37.84 -20.97 -9.84
C LYS A 12 -36.65 -20.60 -10.73
N TYR A 13 -35.58 -20.06 -10.15
CA TYR A 13 -34.41 -19.54 -10.86
C TYR A 13 -34.78 -18.47 -11.91
N SER A 14 -35.88 -17.74 -11.71
CA SER A 14 -36.35 -16.68 -12.61
C SER A 14 -35.75 -15.31 -12.26
N PHE A 15 -35.82 -14.36 -13.20
CA PHE A 15 -35.27 -13.01 -13.03
C PHE A 15 -35.85 -12.28 -11.79
N GLU A 16 -37.13 -12.48 -11.47
CA GLU A 16 -37.75 -11.87 -10.28
C GLU A 16 -37.43 -12.63 -8.99
N ASP A 17 -37.09 -13.93 -9.05
CA ASP A 17 -36.59 -14.66 -7.88
C ASP A 17 -35.24 -14.09 -7.43
N TYR A 18 -34.31 -13.83 -8.35
CA TYR A 18 -33.02 -13.21 -8.02
C TYR A 18 -33.16 -11.74 -7.58
N ARG A 19 -34.05 -10.96 -8.21
CA ARG A 19 -34.39 -9.61 -7.74
C ARG A 19 -34.92 -9.65 -6.30
N SER A 20 -35.81 -10.60 -6.00
CA SER A 20 -36.40 -10.79 -4.67
C SER A 20 -35.37 -11.26 -3.64
N LEU A 21 -34.49 -12.21 -3.98
CA LEU A 21 -33.44 -12.68 -3.09
C LEU A 21 -32.44 -11.57 -2.73
N MET A 22 -31.94 -10.82 -3.72
CA MET A 22 -31.08 -9.66 -3.47
C MET A 22 -31.80 -8.58 -2.66
N ARG A 23 -33.06 -8.27 -3.00
CA ARG A 23 -33.92 -7.36 -2.24
C ARG A 23 -34.04 -7.78 -0.77
N CYS A 24 -34.22 -9.06 -0.47
CA CYS A 24 -34.26 -9.58 0.90
C CYS A 24 -32.93 -9.39 1.65
N ILE A 25 -31.79 -9.66 1.01
CA ILE A 25 -30.46 -9.45 1.60
C ILE A 25 -30.24 -7.96 1.90
N LEU A 26 -30.51 -7.07 0.94
CA LEU A 26 -30.38 -5.62 1.11
C LEU A 26 -31.34 -5.06 2.17
N MET A 27 -32.60 -5.48 2.19
CA MET A 27 -33.61 -5.00 3.14
C MET A 27 -33.37 -5.47 4.57
N LYS A 28 -32.91 -6.72 4.80
CA LYS A 28 -32.56 -7.18 6.15
C LYS A 28 -31.31 -6.46 6.68
N SER A 29 -30.39 -6.06 5.80
CA SER A 29 -29.20 -5.26 6.12
C SER A 29 -29.51 -3.82 6.57
N LEU A 30 -30.73 -3.31 6.39
CA LEU A 30 -31.11 -1.94 6.79
C LEU A 30 -31.12 -1.71 8.30
N TYR A 31 -31.54 -2.72 9.06
CA TYR A 31 -31.94 -2.59 10.46
C TYR A 31 -30.95 -3.25 11.44
N ASP A 32 -29.93 -3.94 10.95
CA ASP A 32 -28.88 -4.56 11.77
C ASP A 32 -27.79 -3.54 12.16
N SER A 33 -27.55 -3.39 13.47
CA SER A 33 -26.57 -2.47 14.05
C SER A 33 -25.12 -2.81 13.68
N ASP A 34 -24.83 -4.09 13.50
CA ASP A 34 -23.49 -4.62 13.33
C ASP A 34 -23.10 -4.52 11.85
N VAL A 35 -24.05 -4.81 10.95
CA VAL A 35 -23.93 -4.47 9.52
C VAL A 35 -23.66 -2.97 9.37
N LYS A 36 -24.47 -2.11 9.99
CA LYS A 36 -24.32 -0.65 9.86
C LYS A 36 -22.97 -0.14 10.36
N SER A 37 -22.54 -0.59 11.55
CA SER A 37 -21.27 -0.17 12.15
C SER A 37 -20.03 -0.77 11.47
N SER A 38 -20.12 -2.01 10.96
CA SER A 38 -18.97 -2.75 10.41
C SER A 38 -18.80 -2.62 8.89
N SER A 39 -19.85 -2.25 8.16
CA SER A 39 -19.79 -1.93 6.72
C SER A 39 -19.77 -0.44 6.42
N ARG A 40 -20.03 0.43 7.42
CA ARG A 40 -20.25 1.87 7.27
C ARG A 40 -21.34 2.25 6.26
N TYR A 41 -22.33 1.37 6.10
CA TYR A 41 -23.56 1.66 5.40
C TYR A 41 -24.25 2.92 5.98
N GLN A 42 -24.47 3.93 5.13
CA GLN A 42 -25.08 5.21 5.51
C GLN A 42 -26.56 5.30 5.11
N GLY A 43 -26.90 4.76 3.94
CA GLY A 43 -28.25 4.81 3.36
C GLY A 43 -28.33 4.10 2.01
N MET A 44 -29.52 3.63 1.63
CA MET A 44 -29.81 3.12 0.29
C MET A 44 -31.16 3.63 -0.23
N TYR A 45 -31.31 3.66 -1.55
CA TYR A 45 -32.52 4.05 -2.24
C TYR A 45 -32.82 3.05 -3.36
N LYS A 46 -34.05 2.53 -3.37
CA LYS A 46 -34.59 1.63 -4.40
C LYS A 46 -35.15 2.47 -5.56
N GLY A 47 -34.63 2.23 -6.77
CA GLY A 47 -35.14 2.81 -8.00
C GLY A 47 -36.49 2.25 -8.47
N ASN A 48 -37.06 2.86 -9.49
CA ASN A 48 -38.40 2.61 -10.00
C ASN A 48 -38.66 1.13 -10.38
N TYR A 49 -39.88 0.67 -10.10
CA TYR A 49 -40.27 -0.75 -10.08
C TYR A 49 -39.91 -1.57 -11.33
N PHE A 50 -40.10 -0.99 -12.53
CA PHE A 50 -39.84 -1.67 -13.80
C PHE A 50 -38.35 -2.08 -13.94
N ASN A 51 -37.44 -1.13 -13.68
CA ASN A 51 -35.99 -1.30 -13.80
C ASN A 51 -35.32 -1.25 -12.43
N GLU A 52 -35.74 -2.11 -11.49
CA GLU A 52 -35.27 -2.08 -10.11
C GLU A 52 -33.74 -2.15 -10.00
N CYS A 53 -33.17 -1.05 -9.51
CA CYS A 53 -31.80 -0.93 -9.09
C CYS A 53 -31.75 -0.41 -7.65
N TRP A 54 -30.64 -0.62 -6.98
CA TRP A 54 -30.41 -0.13 -5.63
C TRP A 54 -29.17 0.76 -5.63
N SER A 55 -29.33 2.01 -5.20
CA SER A 55 -28.21 2.93 -4.96
C SER A 55 -27.88 2.91 -3.46
N ILE A 56 -26.60 2.79 -3.11
CA ILE A 56 -26.13 2.57 -1.72
C ILE A 56 -24.96 3.51 -1.42
N LYS A 57 -24.99 4.17 -0.26
CA LYS A 57 -23.94 5.05 0.23
C LYS A 57 -23.18 4.41 1.39
N PHE A 58 -21.85 4.44 1.33
CA PHE A 58 -20.94 4.02 2.39
C PHE A 58 -20.00 5.15 2.82
N GLY A 59 -19.55 5.12 4.08
CA GLY A 59 -18.59 6.06 4.65
C GLY A 59 -17.12 5.73 4.36
N PHE A 60 -16.76 5.57 3.08
CA PHE A 60 -15.39 5.34 2.59
C PHE A 60 -14.90 6.36 1.57
N TYR A 61 -15.77 6.72 0.63
CA TYR A 61 -15.44 7.59 -0.50
C TYR A 61 -16.58 8.59 -0.76
N GLY A 62 -16.37 9.59 -1.60
CA GLY A 62 -17.36 10.65 -1.86
C GLY A 62 -18.60 10.20 -2.64
N GLY A 63 -18.48 9.15 -3.46
CA GLY A 63 -19.51 8.67 -4.38
C GLY A 63 -20.58 7.73 -3.80
N ILE A 64 -21.43 7.23 -4.70
CA ILE A 64 -22.59 6.36 -4.46
C ILE A 64 -22.42 5.08 -5.28
N TYR A 65 -22.67 3.92 -4.67
CA TYR A 65 -22.66 2.62 -5.35
C TYR A 65 -24.02 2.35 -5.98
N GLY A 66 -24.06 1.61 -7.09
CA GLY A 66 -25.30 1.13 -7.70
C GLY A 66 -25.25 -0.36 -7.98
N ILE A 67 -26.31 -1.11 -7.70
CA ILE A 67 -26.44 -2.52 -8.12
C ILE A 67 -27.75 -2.75 -8.88
N VAL A 68 -27.68 -3.54 -9.97
CA VAL A 68 -28.83 -3.92 -10.80
C VAL A 68 -28.63 -5.32 -11.38
N LEU A 69 -29.69 -6.14 -11.43
CA LEU A 69 -29.65 -7.44 -12.11
C LEU A 69 -29.65 -7.22 -13.63
N ARG A 70 -28.72 -7.86 -14.36
CA ARG A 70 -28.58 -7.75 -15.81
C ARG A 70 -29.20 -8.93 -16.53
N GLU A 71 -28.86 -10.14 -16.11
CA GLU A 71 -29.33 -11.40 -16.68
C GLU A 71 -29.39 -12.50 -15.61
N VAL A 72 -30.06 -13.60 -15.94
CA VAL A 72 -29.93 -14.88 -15.22
C VAL A 72 -29.28 -15.85 -16.17
N LYS A 73 -28.22 -16.52 -15.71
CA LYS A 73 -27.37 -17.37 -16.55
C LYS A 73 -26.74 -18.49 -15.73
N ASP A 74 -26.73 -19.71 -16.27
CA ASP A 74 -26.06 -20.89 -15.70
C ASP A 74 -26.44 -21.20 -14.22
N GLY A 75 -27.68 -20.84 -13.84
CA GLY A 75 -28.20 -20.96 -12.48
C GLY A 75 -27.72 -19.87 -11.51
N ALA A 76 -27.18 -18.75 -12.01
CA ALA A 76 -26.77 -17.59 -11.23
C ALA A 76 -27.49 -16.31 -11.70
N GLY A 77 -27.81 -15.43 -10.75
CA GLY A 77 -28.21 -14.05 -11.06
C GLY A 77 -26.95 -13.20 -11.28
N VAL A 78 -26.85 -12.57 -12.45
CA VAL A 78 -25.69 -11.75 -12.84
C VAL A 78 -26.04 -10.28 -12.61
N PHE A 79 -25.53 -9.73 -11.52
CA PHE A 79 -25.68 -8.32 -11.17
C PHE A 79 -24.44 -7.52 -11.61
N GLU A 80 -24.63 -6.26 -11.99
CA GLU A 80 -23.52 -5.32 -12.20
C GLU A 80 -23.50 -4.28 -11.08
N LEU A 81 -22.29 -4.05 -10.56
CA LEU A 81 -21.96 -3.06 -9.54
C LEU A 81 -21.33 -1.83 -10.20
N TYR A 82 -21.86 -0.67 -9.84
CA TYR A 82 -21.50 0.64 -10.34
C TYR A 82 -20.97 1.52 -9.23
N TYR A 83 -20.16 2.50 -9.58
CA TYR A 83 -19.69 3.54 -8.66
C TYR A 83 -19.76 4.92 -9.30
N PHE A 84 -20.59 5.78 -8.72
CA PHE A 84 -20.88 7.13 -9.18
C PHE A 84 -20.17 8.15 -8.27
N PRO A 85 -19.01 8.71 -8.67
CA PRO A 85 -18.30 9.71 -7.87
C PRO A 85 -19.15 10.98 -7.73
N SER A 86 -19.06 11.66 -6.58
CA SER A 86 -19.64 12.99 -6.41
C SER A 86 -18.60 14.08 -6.68
N ALA A 87 -19.04 15.34 -6.81
CA ALA A 87 -18.15 16.48 -7.08
C ALA A 87 -17.00 16.65 -6.04
N ASN A 88 -17.21 16.17 -4.81
CA ASN A 88 -16.23 16.22 -3.71
C ASN A 88 -15.56 14.86 -3.46
N ASP A 89 -15.64 13.92 -4.41
CA ASP A 89 -15.02 12.61 -4.29
C ASP A 89 -13.57 12.63 -4.78
N GLU A 90 -12.63 12.18 -3.95
CA GLU A 90 -11.21 12.08 -4.31
C GLU A 90 -11.00 11.19 -5.55
N LEU A 91 -11.88 10.19 -5.75
CA LEU A 91 -11.87 9.30 -6.90
C LEU A 91 -12.38 9.95 -8.20
N LEU A 92 -12.89 11.19 -8.17
CA LEU A 92 -13.24 11.95 -9.38
C LEU A 92 -12.00 12.27 -10.23
N GLY A 93 -10.82 12.38 -9.61
CA GLY A 93 -9.53 12.46 -10.32
C GLY A 93 -9.04 11.13 -10.92
N ASN A 94 -9.80 10.05 -10.76
CA ASN A 94 -9.43 8.69 -11.21
C ASN A 94 -10.36 8.10 -12.29
N VAL A 95 -11.49 8.75 -12.58
CA VAL A 95 -12.38 8.38 -13.71
C VAL A 95 -11.83 8.94 -15.04
N SER A 96 -12.42 8.57 -16.18
CA SER A 96 -12.09 9.22 -17.47
C SER A 96 -12.55 10.67 -17.50
N LEU A 97 -11.98 11.50 -18.39
CA LEU A 97 -12.43 12.88 -18.60
C LEU A 97 -13.93 12.94 -19.01
N PHE A 98 -14.42 11.93 -19.73
CA PHE A 98 -15.84 11.83 -20.09
C PHE A 98 -16.73 11.46 -18.89
N GLU A 99 -16.29 10.52 -18.05
CA GLU A 99 -16.96 10.19 -16.80
C GLU A 99 -16.99 11.36 -15.81
N ALA A 100 -15.92 12.17 -15.76
CA ALA A 100 -15.86 13.38 -14.93
C ALA A 100 -16.86 14.45 -15.40
N VAL A 101 -17.05 14.61 -16.71
CA VAL A 101 -18.09 15.49 -17.28
C VAL A 101 -19.49 14.99 -16.93
N LEU A 102 -19.78 13.68 -17.07
CA LEU A 102 -21.06 13.11 -16.67
C LEU A 102 -21.35 13.29 -15.16
N ALA A 103 -20.34 13.10 -14.31
CA ALA A 103 -20.45 13.31 -12.86
C ALA A 103 -20.63 14.78 -12.45
N GLY A 104 -20.31 15.72 -13.33
CA GLY A 104 -20.53 17.16 -13.17
C GLY A 104 -21.88 17.67 -13.66
N GLU A 105 -22.74 16.82 -14.24
CA GLU A 105 -24.07 17.24 -14.71
C GLU A 105 -24.99 17.67 -13.53
N PRO A 106 -25.73 18.80 -13.61
CA PRO A 106 -26.53 19.30 -12.48
C PRO A 106 -27.60 18.33 -11.95
N ASP A 107 -28.06 17.40 -12.77
CA ASP A 107 -29.05 16.37 -12.42
C ASP A 107 -28.42 14.99 -12.16
N PHE A 108 -27.08 14.85 -12.16
CA PHE A 108 -26.38 13.56 -12.01
C PHE A 108 -26.86 12.76 -10.79
N LEU A 109 -26.96 13.39 -9.62
CA LEU A 109 -27.45 12.72 -8.40
C LEU A 109 -28.94 12.31 -8.48
N THR A 110 -29.74 12.95 -9.34
CA THR A 110 -31.11 12.55 -9.64
C THR A 110 -31.12 11.35 -10.60
N LYS A 111 -30.28 11.35 -11.65
CA LYS A 111 -30.07 10.20 -12.54
C LYS A 111 -29.61 8.96 -11.77
N VAL A 112 -28.66 9.12 -10.84
CA VAL A 112 -28.09 8.04 -10.01
C VAL A 112 -29.15 7.28 -9.19
N ARG A 113 -30.22 7.95 -8.72
CA ARG A 113 -31.32 7.29 -8.00
C ARG A 113 -32.07 6.26 -8.84
N ASN A 114 -32.07 6.41 -10.17
CA ASN A 114 -32.73 5.54 -11.14
C ASN A 114 -31.76 5.10 -12.25
N PHE A 115 -30.48 4.88 -11.92
CA PHE A 115 -29.40 4.75 -12.92
C PHE A 115 -29.62 3.65 -13.96
N SER A 116 -30.44 2.63 -13.66
CA SER A 116 -30.85 1.59 -14.59
C SER A 116 -31.63 2.08 -15.82
N ALA A 117 -32.24 3.26 -15.76
CA ALA A 117 -32.86 3.94 -16.90
C ALA A 117 -31.84 4.70 -17.77
N HIS A 118 -30.65 4.97 -17.25
CA HIS A 118 -29.63 5.85 -17.82
C HIS A 118 -28.50 5.05 -18.46
N LYS A 119 -28.56 4.86 -19.80
CA LYS A 119 -27.55 4.10 -20.56
C LYS A 119 -26.15 4.72 -20.44
N GLU A 120 -26.09 6.03 -20.38
CA GLU A 120 -24.91 6.84 -20.12
C GLU A 120 -24.24 6.49 -18.78
N LEU A 121 -25.02 6.20 -17.73
CA LEU A 121 -24.48 5.76 -16.44
C LEU A 121 -24.03 4.29 -16.50
N LEU A 122 -24.88 3.42 -17.07
CA LEU A 122 -24.63 1.98 -17.19
C LEU A 122 -23.42 1.62 -18.06
N ASN A 123 -23.01 2.49 -19.00
CA ASN A 123 -21.90 2.22 -19.91
C ASN A 123 -20.52 2.64 -19.37
N ASN A 124 -20.45 3.49 -18.34
CA ASN A 124 -19.21 4.17 -17.95
C ASN A 124 -18.75 3.89 -16.50
N PHE A 125 -19.71 3.77 -15.56
CA PHE A 125 -19.41 3.70 -14.12
C PHE A 125 -19.37 2.27 -13.55
N GLY A 126 -19.36 1.24 -14.39
CA GLY A 126 -19.29 -0.17 -13.96
C GLY A 126 -17.93 -0.51 -13.34
N VAL A 127 -17.94 -1.17 -12.17
CA VAL A 127 -16.72 -1.54 -11.43
C VAL A 127 -16.57 -3.04 -11.22
N ALA A 128 -17.65 -3.81 -11.05
CA ALA A 128 -17.60 -5.26 -10.86
C ALA A 128 -18.89 -5.98 -11.30
N THR A 129 -18.75 -7.18 -11.84
CA THR A 129 -19.85 -8.16 -11.97
C THR A 129 -19.97 -8.97 -10.68
N ILE A 130 -21.19 -9.27 -10.25
CA ILE A 130 -21.50 -10.09 -9.06
C ILE A 130 -22.41 -11.24 -9.50
N TYR A 131 -21.96 -12.47 -9.28
CA TYR A 131 -22.72 -13.70 -9.54
C TYR A 131 -23.27 -14.21 -8.22
N LEU A 132 -24.60 -14.27 -8.12
CA LEU A 132 -25.32 -14.81 -6.96
C LEU A 132 -25.93 -16.17 -7.33
N LYS A 133 -25.45 -17.27 -6.74
CA LYS A 133 -25.93 -18.62 -7.03
C LYS A 133 -26.33 -19.35 -5.74
N PRO A 134 -27.62 -19.36 -5.36
CA PRO A 134 -28.09 -20.13 -4.22
C PRO A 134 -28.03 -21.63 -4.52
N GLN A 135 -27.90 -22.43 -3.47
CA GLN A 135 -28.01 -23.89 -3.45
C GLN A 135 -29.05 -24.29 -2.38
N GLU A 136 -29.24 -25.59 -2.13
CA GLU A 136 -30.31 -26.09 -1.25
C GLU A 136 -30.08 -25.80 0.24
N GLN A 137 -28.82 -25.65 0.69
CA GLN A 137 -28.45 -25.37 2.08
C GLN A 137 -27.50 -24.15 2.23
N GLY A 138 -27.30 -23.36 1.17
CA GLY A 138 -26.29 -22.31 1.16
C GLY A 138 -26.33 -21.40 -0.07
N ILE A 139 -25.33 -20.51 -0.19
CA ILE A 139 -25.20 -19.58 -1.31
C ILE A 139 -23.75 -19.34 -1.69
N ALA A 140 -23.47 -19.39 -2.99
CA ALA A 140 -22.21 -18.92 -3.56
C ALA A 140 -22.38 -17.48 -4.05
N LEU A 141 -21.39 -16.65 -3.72
CA LEU A 141 -21.31 -15.24 -4.12
C LEU A 141 -19.93 -14.99 -4.74
N SER A 142 -19.88 -14.89 -6.07
CA SER A 142 -18.63 -14.64 -6.80
C SER A 142 -18.57 -13.20 -7.33
N PHE A 143 -17.45 -12.50 -7.11
CA PHE A 143 -17.20 -11.16 -7.64
C PHE A 143 -16.15 -11.20 -8.76
N LYS A 144 -16.40 -10.55 -9.89
CA LYS A 144 -15.41 -10.33 -10.96
C LYS A 144 -15.18 -8.83 -11.14
N THR A 145 -13.93 -8.38 -11.02
CA THR A 145 -13.57 -6.95 -11.13
C THR A 145 -12.21 -6.76 -11.80
N LYS A 146 -11.97 -5.56 -12.34
CA LYS A 146 -10.62 -5.14 -12.72
C LYS A 146 -9.83 -4.83 -11.44
N LEU A 147 -8.52 -5.09 -11.43
CA LEU A 147 -7.62 -4.55 -10.40
C LEU A 147 -7.58 -3.02 -10.50
N ARG A 148 -7.41 -2.52 -11.74
CA ARG A 148 -7.62 -1.13 -12.13
C ARG A 148 -8.22 -1.08 -13.54
N ASP A 149 -9.18 -0.18 -13.75
CA ASP A 149 -9.60 0.22 -15.09
C ASP A 149 -8.72 1.37 -15.57
N ARG A 150 -8.19 1.27 -16.80
CA ARG A 150 -7.29 2.27 -17.37
C ARG A 150 -7.61 2.48 -18.84
N SER A 151 -7.77 3.74 -19.23
CA SER A 151 -7.84 4.18 -20.63
C SER A 151 -6.66 5.10 -20.94
N TYR A 152 -6.25 5.12 -22.20
CA TYR A 152 -5.22 6.03 -22.72
C TYR A 152 -5.76 6.74 -23.97
N ALA A 153 -5.54 8.05 -24.08
CA ALA A 153 -5.90 8.82 -25.26
C ALA A 153 -4.74 8.73 -26.28
N LYS A 154 -4.87 7.87 -27.30
CA LYS A 154 -3.82 7.62 -28.31
C LYS A 154 -3.34 8.90 -28.99
N ASP A 155 -4.28 9.75 -29.41
CA ASP A 155 -4.00 11.01 -30.10
C ASP A 155 -3.97 12.22 -29.12
N GLY A 156 -4.24 11.96 -27.83
CA GLY A 156 -4.46 12.96 -26.78
C GLY A 156 -5.85 13.60 -26.84
N VAL A 157 -6.14 14.47 -25.86
CA VAL A 157 -7.37 15.27 -25.81
C VAL A 157 -7.03 16.74 -25.69
N ARG A 158 -7.70 17.58 -26.49
CA ARG A 158 -7.65 19.04 -26.42
C ARG A 158 -9.05 19.61 -26.15
N ILE A 159 -9.12 20.67 -25.36
CA ILE A 159 -10.31 21.48 -25.14
C ILE A 159 -9.87 22.93 -25.32
N GLU A 160 -10.61 23.71 -26.13
CA GLU A 160 -10.32 25.14 -26.39
C GLU A 160 -8.86 25.40 -26.80
N GLY A 161 -8.29 24.51 -27.62
CA GLY A 161 -6.89 24.54 -28.07
C GLY A 161 -5.86 24.03 -27.04
N LYS A 162 -6.18 24.08 -25.74
CA LYS A 162 -5.33 23.58 -24.64
C LYS A 162 -5.27 22.05 -24.64
N GLN A 163 -4.06 21.49 -24.49
CA GLN A 163 -3.89 20.05 -24.28
C GLN A 163 -4.30 19.69 -22.85
N ILE A 164 -5.28 18.79 -22.70
CA ILE A 164 -5.77 18.29 -21.40
C ILE A 164 -5.14 16.94 -21.09
N ILE A 165 -5.13 16.04 -22.07
CA ILE A 165 -4.47 14.73 -22.00
C ILE A 165 -3.44 14.66 -23.13
N ALA A 166 -2.18 14.36 -22.81
CA ALA A 166 -1.10 14.25 -23.80
C ALA A 166 -1.32 13.11 -24.81
N LYS A 167 -0.57 13.09 -25.91
CA LYS A 167 -0.59 11.99 -26.87
C LYS A 167 -0.10 10.69 -26.20
N GLU A 168 -0.85 9.61 -26.36
CA GLU A 168 -0.75 8.36 -25.56
C GLU A 168 -0.83 8.55 -24.04
N GLY A 169 -1.36 9.69 -23.57
CA GLY A 169 -1.52 10.03 -22.16
C GLY A 169 -2.57 9.16 -21.46
N LEU A 170 -2.41 9.01 -20.15
CA LEU A 170 -3.37 8.35 -19.28
C LEU A 170 -4.63 9.21 -19.15
N ASP A 171 -5.79 8.57 -19.29
CA ASP A 171 -7.11 9.18 -19.12
C ASP A 171 -7.76 8.62 -17.84
N LYS A 172 -8.38 7.43 -17.89
CA LYS A 172 -8.93 6.74 -16.72
C LYS A 172 -7.86 6.03 -15.90
N ASN A 173 -8.04 5.99 -14.59
CA ASN A 173 -7.18 5.29 -13.64
C ASN A 173 -7.97 4.76 -12.42
N PHE A 174 -9.08 4.07 -12.66
CA PHE A 174 -10.06 3.79 -11.62
C PHE A 174 -9.70 2.52 -10.80
N PRO A 175 -9.66 2.57 -9.45
CA PRO A 175 -9.31 1.45 -8.58
C PRO A 175 -10.48 0.46 -8.35
N CYS A 176 -11.03 -0.14 -9.42
CA CYS A 176 -12.24 -0.98 -9.38
C CYS A 176 -12.28 -2.01 -8.23
N PHE A 177 -11.20 -2.77 -8.01
CA PHE A 177 -11.15 -3.75 -6.91
C PHE A 177 -11.23 -3.06 -5.53
N ARG A 178 -10.38 -2.06 -5.24
CA ARG A 178 -10.39 -1.36 -3.93
C ARG A 178 -11.75 -0.70 -3.65
N VAL A 179 -12.39 -0.16 -4.68
CA VAL A 179 -13.74 0.44 -4.56
C VAL A 179 -14.79 -0.63 -4.29
N SER A 180 -14.74 -1.76 -4.99
CA SER A 180 -15.71 -2.85 -4.83
C SER A 180 -15.67 -3.50 -3.44
N LEU A 181 -14.53 -3.48 -2.74
CA LEU A 181 -14.36 -4.07 -1.40
C LEU A 181 -15.40 -3.59 -0.38
N ALA A 182 -15.82 -2.31 -0.42
CA ALA A 182 -16.84 -1.79 0.49
C ALA A 182 -18.18 -2.54 0.35
N PHE A 183 -18.60 -2.77 -0.90
CA PHE A 183 -19.82 -3.49 -1.24
C PHE A 183 -19.67 -5.00 -1.00
N MET A 184 -18.48 -5.57 -1.25
CA MET A 184 -18.15 -6.95 -0.91
C MET A 184 -18.24 -7.21 0.60
N ASN A 185 -17.67 -6.32 1.42
CA ASN A 185 -17.76 -6.38 2.88
C ASN A 185 -19.21 -6.28 3.37
N PHE A 186 -19.98 -5.33 2.81
CA PHE A 186 -21.40 -5.19 3.14
C PHE A 186 -22.21 -6.46 2.87
N LEU A 187 -22.09 -7.06 1.67
CA LEU A 187 -22.75 -8.34 1.38
C LEU A 187 -22.22 -9.48 2.24
N HIS A 188 -20.91 -9.51 2.54
CA HIS A 188 -20.32 -10.54 3.38
C HIS A 188 -20.86 -10.52 4.82
N ILE A 189 -20.90 -9.36 5.47
CA ILE A 189 -21.46 -9.21 6.82
C ILE A 189 -22.95 -9.57 6.82
N ALA A 190 -23.70 -9.15 5.80
CA ALA A 190 -25.11 -9.49 5.64
C ALA A 190 -25.33 -11.02 5.53
N LEU A 191 -24.52 -11.72 4.74
CA LEU A 191 -24.64 -13.18 4.55
C LEU A 191 -24.16 -13.97 5.78
N CYS A 192 -23.11 -13.53 6.48
CA CYS A 192 -22.66 -14.13 7.75
C CYS A 192 -23.65 -13.97 8.92
N LYS A 193 -24.71 -13.17 8.75
CA LYS A 193 -25.85 -13.04 9.68
C LYS A 193 -27.04 -13.96 9.30
N ILE A 194 -26.97 -14.62 8.14
CA ILE A 194 -28.08 -15.41 7.55
C ILE A 194 -27.80 -16.91 7.61
N TYR A 195 -26.55 -17.33 7.36
CA TYR A 195 -26.15 -18.73 7.32
C TYR A 195 -25.34 -19.12 8.55
N GLU A 196 -25.43 -20.39 8.93
CA GLU A 196 -24.52 -21.05 9.87
C GLU A 196 -24.25 -22.47 9.32
N PRO A 197 -22.99 -22.91 9.11
CA PRO A 197 -21.73 -22.19 9.34
C PRO A 197 -21.63 -20.90 8.51
N ARG A 198 -21.17 -19.82 9.17
CA ARG A 198 -21.33 -18.43 8.69
C ARG A 198 -20.58 -18.12 7.40
N TYR A 199 -19.61 -18.94 7.05
CA TYR A 199 -18.78 -18.86 5.85
C TYR A 199 -17.93 -20.14 5.82
N GLU A 200 -17.79 -20.75 4.66
CA GLU A 200 -17.05 -22.02 4.47
C GLU A 200 -15.66 -21.77 3.87
N SER A 201 -15.59 -21.15 2.69
CA SER A 201 -14.32 -20.93 1.99
C SER A 201 -14.30 -19.70 1.06
N PHE A 202 -13.08 -19.22 0.83
CA PHE A 202 -12.71 -18.01 0.10
C PHE A 202 -11.60 -18.35 -0.90
N GLU A 203 -11.74 -17.90 -2.13
CA GLU A 203 -10.71 -18.08 -3.15
C GLU A 203 -10.52 -16.79 -3.94
N ILE A 204 -9.28 -16.30 -4.01
CA ILE A 204 -8.91 -15.22 -4.91
C ILE A 204 -8.26 -15.82 -6.16
N TYR A 205 -8.70 -15.40 -7.33
CA TYR A 205 -8.09 -15.72 -8.61
C TYR A 205 -7.65 -14.43 -9.32
N LYS A 206 -6.53 -14.48 -10.02
CA LYS A 206 -5.96 -13.35 -10.77
C LYS A 206 -5.50 -13.76 -12.16
N LYS A 207 -5.73 -12.90 -13.14
CA LYS A 207 -5.00 -12.89 -14.42
C LYS A 207 -4.54 -11.49 -14.79
N ALA A 208 -3.54 -11.42 -15.67
CA ALA A 208 -3.13 -10.15 -16.28
C ALA A 208 -4.24 -9.65 -17.23
N ALA A 209 -4.45 -8.33 -17.29
CA ALA A 209 -5.39 -7.70 -18.20
C ALA A 209 -4.69 -6.65 -19.06
N ARG A 210 -5.44 -5.95 -19.91
CA ARG A 210 -4.95 -4.91 -20.80
C ARG A 210 -5.71 -3.61 -20.52
N ALA A 211 -5.02 -2.49 -20.59
CA ALA A 211 -5.67 -1.19 -20.59
C ALA A 211 -6.35 -0.95 -21.95
N VAL A 212 -7.35 -0.07 -21.98
CA VAL A 212 -7.93 0.44 -23.22
C VAL A 212 -7.05 1.58 -23.75
N ILE A 213 -6.95 1.70 -25.07
CA ILE A 213 -6.40 2.87 -25.74
C ILE A 213 -7.34 3.26 -26.88
N TYR A 214 -7.81 4.51 -26.90
CA TYR A 214 -8.76 5.01 -27.90
C TYR A 214 -8.13 6.07 -28.79
N ASP A 215 -8.51 6.09 -30.07
CA ASP A 215 -8.19 7.20 -30.98
C ASP A 215 -9.25 8.30 -30.97
N LYS A 216 -8.95 9.42 -31.65
CA LYS A 216 -9.86 10.57 -31.81
C LYS A 216 -11.27 10.19 -32.31
N ASP A 217 -11.36 9.10 -33.08
CA ASP A 217 -12.59 8.59 -33.69
C ASP A 217 -13.30 7.55 -32.78
N ARG A 218 -12.83 7.43 -31.52
CA ARG A 218 -13.30 6.52 -30.46
C ARG A 218 -13.11 5.01 -30.75
N ASN A 219 -12.27 4.62 -31.72
CA ASN A 219 -11.97 3.20 -31.93
C ASN A 219 -11.15 2.67 -30.75
N LEU A 220 -11.66 1.61 -30.10
CA LEU A 220 -11.01 1.01 -28.94
C LEU A 220 -10.01 -0.07 -29.36
N LYS A 221 -8.77 0.05 -28.88
CA LYS A 221 -7.72 -0.98 -28.95
C LYS A 221 -7.22 -1.29 -27.55
N SER A 222 -6.41 -2.34 -27.40
CA SER A 222 -5.92 -2.79 -26.08
C SER A 222 -4.40 -2.64 -25.96
N LYS A 223 -3.93 -2.03 -24.86
CA LYS A 223 -2.52 -1.76 -24.55
C LYS A 223 -2.05 -2.67 -23.40
N LYS A 224 -0.84 -3.22 -23.47
CA LYS A 224 -0.24 -3.93 -22.32
C LYS A 224 0.00 -2.91 -21.20
N ASP A 225 -0.51 -3.18 -20.00
CA ASP A 225 -0.31 -2.35 -18.81
C ASP A 225 -0.12 -3.29 -17.60
N PRO A 226 1.04 -3.27 -16.92
CA PRO A 226 1.32 -4.21 -15.83
C PRO A 226 0.49 -3.95 -14.56
N LEU A 227 -0.21 -2.81 -14.49
CA LEU A 227 -1.09 -2.43 -13.39
C LEU A 227 -2.57 -2.74 -13.69
N CYS A 228 -2.86 -3.35 -14.85
CA CYS A 228 -4.16 -3.92 -15.18
C CYS A 228 -4.16 -5.44 -14.95
N GLY A 229 -5.17 -5.90 -14.22
CA GLY A 229 -5.48 -7.33 -14.02
C GLY A 229 -6.99 -7.52 -13.94
N GLU A 230 -7.47 -8.74 -14.14
CA GLU A 230 -8.78 -9.16 -13.64
C GLU A 230 -8.55 -9.91 -12.33
N ILE A 231 -9.32 -9.52 -11.30
CA ILE A 231 -9.41 -10.17 -10.00
C ILE A 231 -10.79 -10.81 -9.92
N PHE A 232 -10.84 -12.02 -9.38
CA PHE A 232 -12.07 -12.73 -9.11
C PHE A 232 -12.02 -13.33 -7.71
N VAL A 233 -13.17 -13.35 -7.05
CA VAL A 233 -13.29 -13.72 -5.64
C VAL A 233 -14.53 -14.60 -5.46
N ASN A 234 -14.34 -15.85 -5.04
CA ASN A 234 -15.40 -16.76 -4.60
C ASN A 234 -15.61 -16.63 -3.09
N LEU A 235 -16.85 -16.46 -2.65
CA LEU A 235 -17.27 -16.50 -1.24
C LEU A 235 -18.39 -17.55 -1.09
N ILE A 236 -18.26 -18.49 -0.14
CA ILE A 236 -19.21 -19.59 0.08
C ILE A 236 -19.79 -19.51 1.51
N TYR A 237 -21.10 -19.67 1.64
CA TYR A 237 -21.88 -19.55 2.88
C TYR A 237 -22.92 -20.68 2.99
N GLY A 238 -23.08 -21.28 4.18
CA GLY A 238 -23.91 -22.48 4.35
C GLY A 238 -23.25 -23.73 3.76
N GLU A 239 -23.92 -24.88 3.91
CA GLU A 239 -23.41 -26.18 3.46
C GLU A 239 -23.74 -26.42 1.97
N ASP A 240 -22.99 -27.33 1.32
CA ASP A 240 -23.05 -27.69 -0.12
C ASP A 240 -22.88 -26.55 -1.14
N ALA A 241 -22.73 -25.30 -0.69
CA ALA A 241 -22.64 -24.12 -1.57
C ALA A 241 -21.35 -24.06 -2.41
N GLY A 242 -20.33 -24.88 -2.11
CA GLY A 242 -19.09 -24.97 -2.87
C GLY A 242 -19.25 -25.37 -4.34
N ASP A 243 -20.24 -26.22 -4.67
CA ASP A 243 -20.56 -26.55 -6.07
C ASP A 243 -21.42 -25.48 -6.78
N GLY A 244 -22.00 -24.56 -6.01
CA GLY A 244 -22.63 -23.34 -6.52
C GLY A 244 -21.65 -22.30 -7.05
N CYS A 245 -20.35 -22.39 -6.73
CA CYS A 245 -19.36 -21.39 -7.17
C CYS A 245 -19.24 -21.28 -8.69
N PHE A 246 -19.06 -20.05 -9.18
CA PHE A 246 -18.82 -19.80 -10.60
C PHE A 246 -17.38 -20.21 -10.97
N LYS A 247 -17.21 -21.44 -11.46
CA LYS A 247 -15.91 -22.03 -11.83
C LYS A 247 -15.49 -21.49 -13.21
N PHE A 248 -14.29 -20.90 -13.32
CA PHE A 248 -13.76 -20.43 -14.60
C PHE A 248 -13.22 -21.58 -15.47
N ASN A 249 -13.68 -21.64 -16.72
CA ASN A 249 -13.04 -22.45 -17.77
C ASN A 249 -11.78 -21.78 -18.37
N ASP A 250 -11.42 -20.59 -17.89
CA ASP A 250 -10.27 -19.79 -18.35
C ASP A 250 -9.01 -20.10 -17.53
N LYS A 251 -8.15 -20.97 -18.08
CA LYS A 251 -6.87 -21.39 -17.47
C LYS A 251 -5.83 -20.27 -17.30
N SER A 252 -6.10 -19.04 -17.75
CA SER A 252 -5.19 -17.90 -17.50
C SER A 252 -5.34 -17.29 -16.09
N PHE A 253 -6.44 -17.60 -15.38
CA PHE A 253 -6.59 -17.29 -13.97
C PHE A 253 -5.74 -18.23 -13.09
N LYS A 254 -4.83 -17.66 -12.31
CA LYS A 254 -4.13 -18.35 -11.23
C LYS A 254 -4.88 -18.14 -9.93
N LYS A 255 -5.13 -19.21 -9.17
CA LYS A 255 -5.53 -19.12 -7.75
C LYS A 255 -4.36 -18.53 -6.95
N LEU A 256 -4.62 -17.54 -6.11
CA LEU A 256 -3.63 -16.97 -5.21
C LEU A 256 -3.67 -17.74 -3.88
N PRO A 257 -2.53 -18.09 -3.27
CA PRO A 257 -2.50 -18.61 -1.90
C PRO A 257 -2.84 -17.49 -0.91
N GLY A 258 -3.51 -17.83 0.18
CA GLY A 258 -3.91 -16.83 1.18
C GLY A 258 -4.91 -17.35 2.21
N SER A 259 -4.41 -17.95 3.29
CA SER A 259 -5.19 -18.48 4.41
C SER A 259 -5.65 -17.41 5.43
N ALA A 260 -5.96 -16.20 4.95
CA ALA A 260 -6.50 -15.13 5.79
C ALA A 260 -8.04 -15.28 5.91
N PRO A 261 -8.63 -15.27 7.13
CA PRO A 261 -10.08 -15.30 7.27
C PRO A 261 -10.76 -14.13 6.55
N LEU A 262 -11.73 -14.44 5.69
CA LEU A 262 -12.43 -13.48 4.84
C LEU A 262 -12.99 -12.27 5.61
N SER A 263 -13.57 -12.51 6.78
CA SER A 263 -14.07 -11.46 7.66
C SER A 263 -12.96 -10.52 8.13
N LYS A 264 -11.76 -11.03 8.44
CA LYS A 264 -10.61 -10.21 8.84
C LYS A 264 -10.02 -9.43 7.67
N PHE A 265 -10.12 -9.93 6.44
CA PHE A 265 -9.78 -9.19 5.22
C PHE A 265 -10.78 -8.04 4.99
N LEU A 266 -12.08 -8.34 4.92
CA LEU A 266 -13.11 -7.37 4.56
C LEU A 266 -13.43 -6.33 5.66
N LEU A 267 -13.42 -6.71 6.94
CA LEU A 267 -13.68 -5.77 8.06
C LEU A 267 -12.56 -4.77 8.33
N ARG A 268 -11.34 -5.05 7.82
CA ARG A 268 -10.12 -4.25 8.04
C ARG A 268 -10.00 -3.17 6.97
N LEU A 269 -10.23 -3.56 5.71
CA LEU A 269 -10.42 -2.69 4.54
C LEU A 269 -11.67 -1.77 4.64
N ALA A 270 -12.40 -1.83 5.76
CA ALA A 270 -13.66 -1.13 6.01
C ALA A 270 -13.61 -0.15 7.22
N LYS A 271 -12.41 0.31 7.65
CA LYS A 271 -12.26 1.12 8.88
C LYS A 271 -11.33 2.35 8.82
N GLU A 272 -11.20 3.02 7.68
CA GLU A 272 -10.52 4.33 7.54
C GLU A 272 -11.52 5.50 7.82
N ASP A 273 -11.69 6.21 8.95
CA ASP A 273 -10.92 6.37 10.22
C ASP A 273 -11.88 6.59 11.46
N LYS A 274 -11.45 7.28 12.56
CA LYS A 274 -11.98 7.30 13.96
C LYS A 274 -13.41 7.78 14.33
N LYS A 275 -14.03 7.06 15.28
CA LYS A 275 -14.36 7.52 16.68
C LYS A 275 -14.68 6.30 17.57
N GLN A 276 -14.39 6.37 18.88
CA GLN A 276 -14.52 5.27 19.86
C GLN A 276 -13.70 3.98 19.59
N ILE A 277 -12.37 4.07 19.70
CA ILE A 277 -11.58 3.04 20.40
C ILE A 277 -10.61 3.77 21.32
N PHE A 278 -11.01 3.94 22.59
CA PHE A 278 -10.13 4.38 23.67
C PHE A 278 -9.79 3.18 24.56
N MET A 279 -8.54 3.10 24.99
CA MET A 279 -8.07 2.30 26.13
C MET A 279 -8.60 0.86 26.25
N GLN A 280 -8.10 -0.03 25.39
CA GLN A 280 -7.69 -1.36 25.85
C GLN A 280 -6.26 -1.60 25.38
N GLY A 281 -5.34 -1.84 26.33
CA GLY A 281 -3.95 -2.15 26.02
C GLY A 281 -3.86 -3.57 25.45
N GLY A 282 -3.30 -3.70 24.26
CA GLY A 282 -2.92 -5.02 23.74
C GLY A 282 -1.64 -5.52 24.42
N GLU A 283 -1.47 -6.84 24.53
CA GLU A 283 -0.26 -7.47 25.08
C GLU A 283 1.00 -7.29 24.21
N ARG A 284 0.89 -6.58 23.09
CA ARG A 284 1.87 -6.52 22.00
C ARG A 284 2.06 -5.07 21.54
N PRO A 285 3.30 -4.58 21.36
CA PRO A 285 3.54 -3.25 20.83
C PRO A 285 3.06 -3.11 19.38
N ASN A 286 2.74 -1.87 19.01
CA ASN A 286 2.62 -1.47 17.62
C ASN A 286 3.98 -1.60 16.91
N PHE A 287 4.00 -1.86 15.60
CA PHE A 287 5.23 -2.08 14.85
C PHE A 287 5.22 -1.35 13.50
N PHE A 288 6.30 -0.63 13.20
CA PHE A 288 6.44 0.20 12.01
C PHE A 288 7.73 -0.15 11.28
N ILE A 289 7.66 -0.30 9.96
CA ILE A 289 8.85 -0.46 9.11
C ILE A 289 9.10 0.88 8.41
N ILE A 290 10.24 1.49 8.68
CA ILE A 290 10.67 2.76 8.06
C ILE A 290 11.72 2.44 7.00
N THR A 291 11.34 2.67 5.75
CA THR A 291 12.16 2.37 4.57
C THR A 291 12.22 3.57 3.62
N GLY A 292 12.89 3.42 2.48
CA GLY A 292 13.15 4.49 1.52
C GLY A 292 14.63 4.73 1.29
N TYR A 293 14.92 5.34 0.14
CA TYR A 293 16.25 5.37 -0.46
C TYR A 293 17.30 6.16 0.37
N LEU A 294 18.56 6.06 -0.05
CA LEU A 294 19.67 6.77 0.59
C LEU A 294 19.46 8.30 0.58
N GLY A 295 19.71 8.94 1.71
CA GLY A 295 19.56 10.39 1.91
C GLY A 295 18.12 10.92 2.06
N SER A 296 17.07 10.09 2.03
CA SER A 296 15.68 10.58 2.00
C SER A 296 15.16 11.22 3.29
N GLY A 297 15.77 10.92 4.45
CA GLY A 297 15.44 11.52 5.74
C GLY A 297 14.92 10.56 6.82
N LYS A 298 15.00 9.23 6.62
CA LYS A 298 14.56 8.19 7.59
C LYS A 298 14.94 8.48 9.04
N THR A 299 16.23 8.72 9.33
CA THR A 299 16.72 8.97 10.69
C THR A 299 16.07 10.21 11.35
N LYS A 300 15.79 11.27 10.57
CA LYS A 300 15.08 12.46 11.09
C LYS A 300 13.57 12.19 11.28
N PHE A 301 12.95 11.41 10.39
CA PHE A 301 11.58 10.92 10.59
C PHE A 301 11.45 10.13 11.89
N ILE A 302 12.41 9.22 12.15
CA ILE A 302 12.46 8.41 13.38
C ILE A 302 12.66 9.30 14.60
N GLN A 303 13.57 10.28 14.56
CA GLN A 303 13.72 11.27 15.64
C GLN A 303 12.40 12.00 15.94
N ASN A 304 11.73 12.53 14.91
CA ASN A 304 10.43 13.23 15.07
C ASN A 304 9.35 12.32 15.68
N PHE A 305 9.40 11.01 15.37
CA PHE A 305 8.51 9.99 15.92
C PHE A 305 8.82 9.71 17.41
N ILE A 306 10.10 9.54 17.79
CA ILE A 306 10.52 9.37 19.19
C ILE A 306 10.08 10.58 20.04
N GLU A 307 10.31 11.80 19.53
CA GLU A 307 9.94 13.05 20.20
C GLU A 307 8.42 13.14 20.43
N HIS A 308 7.62 12.77 19.43
CA HIS A 308 6.16 12.72 19.54
C HIS A 308 5.67 11.68 20.57
N GLU A 309 6.14 10.43 20.51
CA GLU A 309 5.68 9.38 21.44
C GLU A 309 6.14 9.68 22.88
N THR A 310 7.36 10.21 23.05
CA THR A 310 7.86 10.73 24.33
C THR A 310 6.91 11.81 24.88
N ALA A 311 6.49 12.77 24.06
CA ALA A 311 5.53 13.82 24.44
C ALA A 311 4.11 13.28 24.71
N GLN A 312 3.84 12.00 24.45
CA GLN A 312 2.62 11.29 24.82
C GLN A 312 2.82 10.30 25.99
N ASN A 313 4.00 10.33 26.64
CA ASN A 313 4.45 9.37 27.66
C ASN A 313 4.42 7.90 27.20
N ARG A 314 4.68 7.64 25.92
CA ARG A 314 4.75 6.29 25.33
C ARG A 314 6.21 5.91 25.06
N PHE A 315 6.60 4.69 25.44
CA PHE A 315 7.98 4.20 25.32
C PHE A 315 8.19 3.52 23.97
N MET A 316 9.27 3.89 23.26
CA MET A 316 9.59 3.35 21.95
C MET A 316 10.69 2.28 22.01
N GLY A 317 10.50 1.15 21.34
CA GLY A 317 11.59 0.28 20.94
C GLY A 317 12.09 0.67 19.55
N ILE A 318 13.40 0.65 19.33
CA ILE A 318 14.00 0.92 18.01
C ILE A 318 14.87 -0.28 17.65
N ILE A 319 14.69 -0.79 16.45
CA ILE A 319 15.51 -1.82 15.83
C ILE A 319 16.22 -1.14 14.66
N GLN A 320 17.53 -0.93 14.77
CA GLN A 320 18.34 -0.36 13.70
C GLN A 320 19.23 -1.43 13.05
N ASN A 321 19.38 -1.29 11.75
CA ASN A 321 20.07 -2.23 10.86
C ASN A 321 21.45 -1.69 10.42
N GLU A 322 21.97 -0.70 11.16
CA GLU A 322 23.28 -0.08 10.96
C GLU A 322 23.83 0.39 12.32
N ILE A 323 25.06 -0.01 12.62
CA ILE A 323 25.80 0.50 13.78
C ILE A 323 25.92 2.04 13.68
N GLY A 324 25.67 2.71 14.80
CA GLY A 324 26.14 4.08 15.02
C GLY A 324 25.60 5.15 14.06
N LYS A 325 24.28 5.32 13.96
CA LYS A 325 23.73 6.68 13.82
C LYS A 325 22.32 6.86 14.40
N ILE A 326 22.27 7.29 15.66
CA ILE A 326 21.48 8.46 16.00
C ILE A 326 22.35 9.43 16.80
N GLY A 327 22.37 10.71 16.40
CA GLY A 327 22.95 11.80 17.20
C GLY A 327 22.00 12.15 18.34
N LEU A 328 21.87 11.23 19.29
CA LEU A 328 21.00 11.32 20.45
C LEU A 328 21.90 11.16 21.67
N ASP A 329 22.24 12.29 22.30
CA ASP A 329 23.33 12.37 23.28
C ASP A 329 23.17 11.38 24.45
N GLY A 330 24.11 10.44 24.52
CA GLY A 330 24.05 9.18 25.28
C GLY A 330 24.19 9.31 26.80
N ALA A 331 23.44 10.21 27.43
CA ALA A 331 23.42 10.39 28.89
C ALA A 331 22.01 10.65 29.48
N LEU A 332 21.01 10.98 28.66
CA LEU A 332 19.68 11.44 29.12
C LEU A 332 18.49 10.70 28.47
N LEU A 333 18.75 9.60 27.75
CA LEU A 333 17.81 9.07 26.75
C LEU A 333 17.37 7.61 26.96
N ASP A 334 18.10 6.82 27.76
CA ASP A 334 17.71 5.44 28.18
C ASP A 334 16.33 5.35 28.85
N ALA A 335 15.80 6.48 29.32
CA ALA A 335 14.48 6.59 29.94
C ALA A 335 13.32 6.76 28.94
N LYS A 336 13.59 6.99 27.65
CA LYS A 336 12.59 7.37 26.64
C LYS A 336 12.37 6.33 25.55
N TYR A 337 13.43 5.63 25.15
CA TYR A 337 13.38 4.54 24.19
C TYR A 337 14.43 3.47 24.52
N ALA A 338 14.30 2.29 23.93
CA ALA A 338 15.32 1.25 23.95
C ALA A 338 15.77 0.96 22.51
N LEU A 339 17.08 1.03 22.27
CA LEU A 339 17.69 0.68 21.00
C LEU A 339 18.19 -0.77 21.04
N VAL A 340 17.96 -1.51 19.95
CA VAL A 340 18.63 -2.77 19.64
C VAL A 340 19.20 -2.64 18.23
N GLU A 341 20.50 -2.83 18.09
CA GLU A 341 21.15 -2.96 16.78
C GLU A 341 21.06 -4.42 16.32
N ILE A 342 20.74 -4.63 15.03
CA ILE A 342 20.86 -5.92 14.35
C ILE A 342 22.09 -5.84 13.44
N ASP A 343 22.94 -6.85 13.54
CA ASP A 343 24.20 -6.92 12.80
C ASP A 343 23.97 -7.50 11.39
N GLU A 344 24.02 -6.63 10.37
CA GLU A 344 24.17 -7.05 8.97
C GLU A 344 25.61 -7.52 8.75
N GLY A 345 25.86 -8.78 9.11
CA GLY A 345 26.94 -9.55 8.49
C GLY A 345 26.76 -9.50 6.98
N CYS A 346 27.63 -8.73 6.31
CA CYS A 346 27.55 -8.54 4.86
C CYS A 346 27.65 -9.89 4.12
N VAL A 347 27.04 -9.96 2.94
CA VAL A 347 26.82 -11.15 2.08
C VAL A 347 25.47 -11.87 2.32
N CYS A 348 24.50 -11.46 1.49
CA CYS A 348 23.30 -12.16 1.00
C CYS A 348 22.45 -13.10 1.93
N CYS A 349 21.15 -12.74 2.02
CA CYS A 349 20.02 -13.67 1.82
C CYS A 349 19.68 -14.75 2.87
N SER A 350 19.77 -14.45 4.18
CA SER A 350 18.90 -15.12 5.18
C SER A 350 18.73 -14.30 6.48
N MET A 351 17.65 -13.51 6.59
CA MET A 351 17.32 -12.73 7.81
C MET A 351 16.38 -13.47 8.80
N ALA A 352 15.82 -14.62 8.40
CA ALA A 352 14.80 -15.36 9.13
C ALA A 352 15.20 -15.67 10.59
N GLY A 353 14.68 -14.85 11.51
CA GLY A 353 14.89 -14.97 12.95
C GLY A 353 15.45 -13.72 13.63
N GLN A 354 16.24 -12.88 12.95
CA GLN A 354 16.92 -11.73 13.58
C GLN A 354 15.92 -10.69 14.13
N ILE A 355 14.91 -10.32 13.35
CA ILE A 355 13.86 -9.37 13.78
C ILE A 355 13.11 -9.90 15.02
N ARG A 356 12.85 -11.21 15.08
CA ARG A 356 12.18 -11.86 16.23
C ARG A 356 13.05 -11.85 17.48
N LEU A 357 14.37 -11.99 17.35
CA LEU A 357 15.32 -11.87 18.46
C LEU A 357 15.37 -10.44 19.01
N ALA A 358 15.47 -9.42 18.16
CA ALA A 358 15.47 -8.01 18.57
C ALA A 358 14.15 -7.60 19.26
N ILE A 359 12.99 -8.01 18.73
CA ILE A 359 11.69 -7.85 19.41
C ILE A 359 11.69 -8.52 20.79
N SER A 360 12.31 -9.69 20.91
CA SER A 360 12.41 -10.42 22.19
C SER A 360 13.33 -9.73 23.21
N GLN A 361 14.39 -9.05 22.76
CA GLN A 361 15.26 -8.20 23.59
C GLN A 361 14.56 -6.91 24.05
N LEU A 362 13.67 -6.34 23.23
CA LEU A 362 12.86 -5.18 23.58
C LEU A 362 11.69 -5.53 24.54
N LYS A 363 11.19 -6.76 24.50
CA LYS A 363 10.01 -7.21 25.29
C LYS A 363 10.07 -6.90 26.81
N PRO A 364 11.21 -7.08 27.53
CA PRO A 364 11.31 -6.73 28.95
C PRO A 364 11.12 -5.24 29.26
N LYS A 365 11.42 -4.34 28.30
CA LYS A 365 11.24 -2.90 28.43
C LYS A 365 9.77 -2.46 28.26
N LYS A 366 8.88 -3.35 27.81
CA LYS A 366 7.45 -3.11 27.55
C LYS A 366 7.16 -1.84 26.70
N PRO A 367 7.73 -1.70 25.49
CA PRO A 367 7.41 -0.59 24.61
C PRO A 367 5.92 -0.57 24.20
N ASP A 368 5.38 0.61 23.92
CA ASP A 368 4.08 0.82 23.29
C ASP A 368 4.16 0.63 21.77
N SER A 369 5.29 1.05 21.19
CA SER A 369 5.58 1.07 19.76
C SER A 369 7.02 0.60 19.51
N ILE A 370 7.24 -0.21 18.48
CA ILE A 370 8.56 -0.62 17.98
C ILE A 370 8.73 -0.12 16.54
N VAL A 371 9.91 0.42 16.23
CA VAL A 371 10.26 0.93 14.90
C VAL A 371 11.44 0.12 14.36
N LEU A 372 11.32 -0.43 13.15
CA LEU A 372 12.41 -1.04 12.39
C LEU A 372 12.89 -0.07 11.30
N GLU A 373 14.14 0.39 11.36
CA GLU A 373 14.78 1.12 10.26
C GLU A 373 15.46 0.13 9.32
N THR A 374 15.07 0.13 8.04
CA THR A 374 15.76 -0.66 7.00
C THR A 374 16.93 0.14 6.40
N THR A 375 18.00 -0.50 5.94
CA THR A 375 19.03 0.18 5.14
C THR A 375 18.43 0.86 3.90
N GLY A 376 19.11 1.88 3.36
CA GLY A 376 18.59 2.64 2.21
C GLY A 376 18.41 1.84 0.92
N VAL A 377 19.05 0.68 0.83
CA VAL A 377 18.97 -0.26 -0.30
C VAL A 377 18.26 -1.58 0.06
N ALA A 378 17.71 -1.70 1.27
CA ALA A 378 16.87 -2.85 1.62
C ALA A 378 15.58 -2.85 0.78
N ASN A 379 15.19 -4.05 0.33
CA ASN A 379 13.95 -4.29 -0.39
C ASN A 379 12.89 -4.80 0.59
N PRO A 380 11.86 -4.01 0.94
CA PRO A 380 10.88 -4.39 1.96
C PRO A 380 10.08 -5.65 1.60
N PHE A 381 9.96 -6.03 0.32
CA PHE A 381 9.32 -7.29 -0.08
C PHE A 381 10.01 -8.52 0.52
N ASN A 382 11.32 -8.48 0.77
CA ASN A 382 12.04 -9.58 1.39
C ASN A 382 11.67 -9.73 2.88
N ILE A 383 11.45 -8.60 3.57
CA ILE A 383 11.01 -8.55 4.97
C ILE A 383 9.54 -9.02 5.10
N LEU A 384 8.68 -8.82 4.07
CA LEU A 384 7.27 -9.21 4.13
C LEU A 384 7.03 -10.71 4.43
N SER A 385 7.97 -11.57 4.02
CA SER A 385 7.95 -13.02 4.33
C SER A 385 7.98 -13.25 5.84
N GLU A 386 8.91 -12.60 6.53
CA GLU A 386 9.23 -12.78 7.95
C GLU A 386 8.18 -12.13 8.86
N LEU A 387 7.46 -11.13 8.35
CA LEU A 387 6.31 -10.52 9.05
C LEU A 387 5.20 -11.52 9.38
N ASN A 388 5.21 -12.73 8.82
CA ASN A 388 4.32 -13.82 9.22
C ASN A 388 4.73 -14.46 10.56
N GLU A 389 6.03 -14.53 10.85
CA GLU A 389 6.61 -15.28 11.98
C GLU A 389 6.64 -14.48 13.28
N ILE A 390 6.29 -13.19 13.24
CA ILE A 390 6.28 -12.26 14.38
C ILE A 390 4.89 -11.72 14.73
N LYS A 391 3.81 -12.20 14.08
CA LYS A 391 2.42 -11.75 14.31
C LYS A 391 1.88 -12.05 15.72
N ASP A 392 2.50 -13.00 16.41
CA ASP A 392 2.30 -13.35 17.81
C ASP A 392 3.02 -12.38 18.78
N ALA A 393 4.05 -11.67 18.32
CA ALA A 393 4.87 -10.78 19.12
C ALA A 393 4.52 -9.29 18.94
N VAL A 394 4.12 -8.85 17.74
CA VAL A 394 3.88 -7.43 17.42
C VAL A 394 2.62 -7.18 16.59
N ASN A 395 2.10 -5.95 16.66
CA ASN A 395 1.00 -5.44 15.84
C ASN A 395 1.54 -4.54 14.72
N LEU A 396 1.75 -5.09 13.52
CA LEU A 396 2.23 -4.32 12.36
C LEU A 396 1.21 -3.26 11.92
N CYS A 397 1.58 -1.99 12.11
CA CYS A 397 0.75 -0.81 11.85
C CYS A 397 0.92 -0.23 10.44
N ALA A 398 2.15 -0.09 9.94
CA ALA A 398 2.42 0.45 8.60
C ALA A 398 3.84 0.16 8.09
N ILE A 399 3.99 0.06 6.76
CA ILE A 399 5.26 0.29 6.06
C ILE A 399 5.28 1.73 5.54
N VAL A 400 6.25 2.51 6.03
CA VAL A 400 6.41 3.93 5.71
C VAL A 400 7.65 4.13 4.84
N THR A 401 7.44 4.61 3.61
CA THR A 401 8.53 4.87 2.65
C THR A 401 8.80 6.37 2.57
N ILE A 402 9.98 6.79 3.06
CA ILE A 402 10.44 8.18 2.98
C ILE A 402 11.08 8.42 1.61
N VAL A 403 10.51 9.33 0.82
CA VAL A 403 10.95 9.69 -0.54
C VAL A 403 11.59 11.07 -0.54
N ASP A 404 12.77 11.19 -1.14
CA ASP A 404 13.43 12.47 -1.39
C ASP A 404 12.80 13.17 -2.61
N GLY A 405 12.04 14.24 -2.40
CA GLY A 405 11.40 14.98 -3.49
C GLY A 405 12.39 15.59 -4.48
N ALA A 406 13.51 16.14 -4.00
CA ALA A 406 14.53 16.76 -4.85
C ALA A 406 15.23 15.75 -5.76
N ASN A 407 15.56 14.57 -5.23
CA ASN A 407 16.33 13.55 -5.96
C ASN A 407 15.46 12.52 -6.70
N PHE A 408 14.17 12.36 -6.37
CA PHE A 408 13.32 11.32 -6.95
C PHE A 408 13.29 11.33 -8.49
N LEU A 409 13.21 12.50 -9.14
CA LEU A 409 13.15 12.56 -10.61
C LEU A 409 14.46 12.10 -11.28
N LYS A 410 15.61 12.24 -10.61
CA LYS A 410 16.94 11.77 -11.06
C LYS A 410 17.03 10.24 -10.91
N GLU A 411 16.61 9.71 -9.76
CA GLU A 411 16.90 8.32 -9.37
C GLU A 411 15.77 7.30 -9.63
N ARG A 412 14.50 7.72 -9.83
CA ARG A 412 13.37 6.81 -10.14
C ARG A 412 13.53 5.99 -11.42
N GLY A 413 14.40 6.43 -12.34
CA GLY A 413 14.74 5.71 -13.57
C GLY A 413 16.01 4.85 -13.45
N ARG A 414 16.68 4.91 -12.30
CA ARG A 414 17.98 4.31 -12.03
C ARG A 414 17.87 3.14 -11.05
N SER A 415 17.03 3.25 -10.02
CA SER A 415 16.82 2.19 -9.01
C SER A 415 15.43 1.56 -9.13
N LYS A 416 15.39 0.24 -9.33
CA LYS A 416 14.24 -0.64 -9.13
C LYS A 416 13.88 -0.70 -7.64
N ILE A 417 14.87 -0.79 -6.74
CA ILE A 417 14.68 -0.84 -5.28
C ILE A 417 13.88 0.36 -4.79
N MET A 418 14.20 1.59 -5.23
CA MET A 418 13.40 2.78 -4.92
C MET A 418 11.93 2.59 -5.34
N LEU A 419 11.68 2.03 -6.52
CA LEU A 419 10.32 1.76 -7.01
C LEU A 419 9.64 0.59 -6.26
N GLU A 420 10.38 -0.38 -5.72
CA GLU A 420 9.85 -1.49 -4.92
C GLU A 420 9.56 -1.05 -3.47
N GLN A 421 10.42 -0.24 -2.86
CA GLN A 421 10.12 0.48 -1.62
C GLN A 421 8.83 1.31 -1.74
N ILE A 422 8.63 2.02 -2.85
CA ILE A 422 7.40 2.78 -3.12
C ILE A 422 6.18 1.84 -3.30
N LYS A 423 6.31 0.70 -3.98
CA LYS A 423 5.21 -0.28 -4.17
C LYS A 423 4.79 -1.00 -2.89
N ALA A 424 5.72 -1.23 -1.96
CA ALA A 424 5.47 -1.90 -0.69
C ALA A 424 4.86 -0.97 0.37
N ALA A 425 4.95 0.35 0.20
CA ALA A 425 4.48 1.34 1.15
C ALA A 425 2.97 1.21 1.44
N ASP A 426 2.59 1.31 2.71
CA ASP A 426 1.23 1.69 3.13
C ASP A 426 1.12 3.22 3.30
N VAL A 427 2.25 3.89 3.55
CA VAL A 427 2.37 5.36 3.65
C VAL A 427 3.61 5.83 2.91
N ILE A 428 3.48 6.83 2.05
CA ILE A 428 4.60 7.52 1.40
C ILE A 428 4.75 8.90 2.02
N VAL A 429 5.96 9.22 2.47
CA VAL A 429 6.33 10.55 2.97
C VAL A 429 7.20 11.22 1.91
N LEU A 430 6.60 12.07 1.09
CA LEU A 430 7.29 12.90 0.12
C LEU A 430 7.94 14.07 0.87
N ASN A 431 9.21 13.88 1.25
CA ASN A 431 10.00 14.82 2.03
C ASN A 431 10.77 15.81 1.12
N LYS A 432 11.27 16.89 1.71
CA LYS A 432 12.05 17.95 1.05
C LYS A 432 11.26 18.71 -0.03
N ILE A 433 9.96 18.93 0.20
CA ILE A 433 9.07 19.64 -0.73
C ILE A 433 9.43 21.12 -0.93
N ASP A 434 10.22 21.67 -0.02
CA ASP A 434 10.86 22.99 -0.05
C ASP A 434 11.94 23.14 -1.13
N LEU A 435 12.55 22.02 -1.57
CA LEU A 435 13.64 21.99 -2.54
C LEU A 435 13.16 21.76 -3.99
N ILE A 436 11.85 21.80 -4.26
CA ILE A 436 11.25 21.49 -5.57
C ILE A 436 10.15 22.48 -5.97
N SER A 437 10.05 22.76 -7.26
CA SER A 437 8.96 23.58 -7.82
C SER A 437 7.63 22.85 -7.78
N SER A 438 6.51 23.60 -7.83
CA SER A 438 5.16 23.02 -7.90
C SER A 438 4.97 22.09 -9.10
N GLU A 439 5.64 22.34 -10.22
CA GLU A 439 5.59 21.46 -11.39
C GLU A 439 6.37 20.17 -11.17
N GLN A 440 7.57 20.24 -10.56
CA GLN A 440 8.33 19.06 -10.16
C GLN A 440 7.53 18.23 -9.17
N LYS A 441 6.96 18.87 -8.14
CA LYS A 441 6.08 18.25 -7.13
C LYS A 441 4.93 17.47 -7.78
N GLU A 442 4.18 18.07 -8.71
CA GLU A 442 3.09 17.36 -9.38
C GLU A 442 3.60 16.20 -10.27
N ARG A 443 4.70 16.39 -11.00
CA ARG A 443 5.35 15.31 -11.78
C ARG A 443 5.86 14.16 -10.88
N ILE A 444 6.25 14.45 -9.64
CA ILE A 444 6.64 13.46 -8.61
C ILE A 444 5.39 12.77 -8.07
N ARG A 445 4.38 13.53 -7.62
CA ARG A 445 3.11 13.03 -7.08
C ARG A 445 2.42 12.09 -8.06
N GLN A 446 2.29 12.47 -9.33
CA GLN A 446 1.76 11.60 -10.39
C GLN A 446 2.57 10.32 -10.59
N ALA A 447 3.90 10.36 -10.42
CA ALA A 447 4.77 9.20 -10.60
C ALA A 447 4.80 8.26 -9.38
N LEU A 448 4.67 8.80 -8.17
CA LEU A 448 4.40 8.03 -6.95
C LEU A 448 3.06 7.33 -7.10
N ILE A 449 2.00 8.09 -7.44
CA ILE A 449 0.69 7.55 -7.80
C ILE A 449 0.79 6.57 -8.97
N GLN A 450 1.70 6.68 -9.94
CA GLN A 450 1.82 5.65 -10.98
C GLN A 450 2.40 4.33 -10.48
N ASN A 451 3.22 4.33 -9.43
CA ASN A 451 3.85 3.12 -8.89
C ASN A 451 3.06 2.50 -7.72
N ASN A 452 2.48 3.31 -6.84
CA ASN A 452 1.61 2.88 -5.75
C ASN A 452 0.38 3.80 -5.65
N ARG A 453 -0.81 3.20 -5.68
CA ARG A 453 -2.13 3.89 -5.68
C ARG A 453 -2.96 3.52 -4.46
N CYS A 454 -2.35 2.85 -3.51
CA CYS A 454 -2.98 2.37 -2.29
C CYS A 454 -2.34 3.03 -1.06
N ALA A 455 -1.03 3.31 -1.12
CA ALA A 455 -0.37 4.22 -0.20
C ALA A 455 -0.93 5.65 -0.27
N GLU A 456 -1.07 6.27 0.89
CA GLU A 456 -1.34 7.69 1.02
C GLU A 456 -0.04 8.49 0.92
N ILE A 457 -0.08 9.70 0.35
CA ILE A 457 1.10 10.55 0.14
C ILE A 457 1.00 11.80 1.01
N PHE A 458 1.80 11.83 2.08
CA PHE A 458 2.04 13.03 2.88
C PHE A 458 3.18 13.84 2.28
N GLU A 459 3.00 15.16 2.19
CA GLU A 459 4.02 16.10 1.73
C GLU A 459 4.64 16.80 2.93
N THR A 460 5.97 16.71 3.09
CA THR A 460 6.66 17.16 4.31
C THR A 460 7.95 17.94 4.03
N VAL A 461 8.26 18.84 4.96
CA VAL A 461 9.60 19.43 5.16
C VAL A 461 10.16 18.81 6.44
N GLY A 462 11.49 18.67 6.56
CA GLY A 462 12.12 18.15 7.79
C GLY A 462 11.71 16.71 8.19
N ALA A 463 11.06 15.97 7.28
CA ALA A 463 10.36 14.70 7.56
C ALA A 463 9.32 14.80 8.71
N GLU A 464 8.67 15.95 8.87
CA GLU A 464 7.66 16.18 9.91
C GLU A 464 6.30 15.57 9.51
N LEU A 465 5.87 14.54 10.25
CA LEU A 465 4.54 13.93 10.14
C LEU A 465 4.07 13.50 11.54
N ASN A 466 2.80 13.75 11.88
CA ASN A 466 2.26 13.28 13.15
C ASN A 466 2.03 11.75 13.13
N PRO A 467 2.65 10.95 14.02
CA PRO A 467 2.54 9.49 14.00
C PRO A 467 1.12 8.92 14.23
N ASN A 468 0.16 9.71 14.75
CA ASN A 468 -1.24 9.26 14.86
C ASN A 468 -1.93 9.08 13.49
N TYR A 469 -1.30 9.51 12.38
CA TYR A 469 -1.70 9.13 11.02
C TYR A 469 -1.25 7.70 10.64
N LEU A 470 -0.24 7.14 11.32
CA LEU A 470 0.32 5.81 11.06
C LEU A 470 -0.36 4.72 11.92
N LEU A 471 -0.71 5.06 13.16
CA LEU A 471 -1.16 4.13 14.23
C LEU A 471 -2.45 3.33 13.94
N TYR A 472 -3.11 3.54 12.80
CA TYR A 472 -4.37 2.87 12.43
C TYR A 472 -4.34 2.22 11.02
N ARG A 473 -3.19 2.23 10.33
CA ARG A 473 -3.03 1.88 8.90
C ARG A 473 -2.79 0.39 8.62
N GLN A 474 -3.36 -0.53 9.43
CA GLN A 474 -2.99 -1.96 9.47
C GLN A 474 -2.67 -2.52 8.07
N SER A 475 -1.42 -2.96 7.88
CA SER A 475 -0.70 -2.95 6.60
C SER A 475 -1.33 -3.73 5.44
N ASP A 476 -2.32 -3.14 4.77
CA ASP A 476 -3.11 -3.78 3.71
C ASP A 476 -2.58 -3.53 2.30
N THR A 477 -1.86 -2.43 2.06
CA THR A 477 -1.23 -2.22 0.75
C THR A 477 -0.10 -3.21 0.55
N SER A 478 0.75 -3.40 1.56
CA SER A 478 1.87 -4.35 1.53
C SER A 478 1.42 -5.81 1.40
N TYR A 479 0.39 -6.26 2.15
CA TYR A 479 -0.13 -7.63 2.03
C TYR A 479 -0.86 -7.88 0.70
N ILE A 480 -1.64 -6.93 0.21
CA ILE A 480 -2.23 -7.05 -1.13
C ILE A 480 -1.15 -6.97 -2.21
N ALA A 481 -0.10 -6.16 -2.04
CA ALA A 481 1.01 -6.08 -2.98
C ALA A 481 1.78 -7.40 -3.09
N SER A 482 2.15 -8.05 -1.97
CA SER A 482 2.86 -9.34 -2.01
C SER A 482 2.02 -10.44 -2.68
N VAL A 483 0.76 -10.60 -2.25
CA VAL A 483 -0.21 -11.55 -2.84
C VAL A 483 -0.48 -11.26 -4.33
N LEU A 484 -0.33 -10.00 -4.78
CA LEU A 484 -0.41 -9.63 -6.20
C LEU A 484 0.91 -9.78 -6.98
N LEU A 485 2.07 -9.98 -6.33
CA LEU A 485 3.39 -9.96 -6.97
C LEU A 485 4.12 -11.31 -7.00
N GLU A 486 3.58 -12.35 -6.34
CA GLU A 486 4.18 -13.69 -6.25
C GLU A 486 4.73 -14.25 -7.58
N GLY A 487 5.88 -14.93 -7.49
CA GLY A 487 6.51 -15.62 -8.62
C GLY A 487 7.56 -14.81 -9.38
N LYS A 488 8.21 -13.83 -8.71
CA LYS A 488 9.41 -13.16 -9.20
C LYS A 488 10.46 -13.07 -8.09
N MET A 489 11.73 -13.20 -8.45
CA MET A 489 12.81 -12.64 -7.63
C MET A 489 12.68 -11.11 -7.66
N HIS A 490 12.64 -10.50 -6.48
CA HIS A 490 12.68 -9.04 -6.30
C HIS A 490 14.12 -8.54 -6.41
N ALA A 491 14.30 -7.27 -6.75
CA ALA A 491 15.64 -6.74 -7.02
C ALA A 491 16.49 -6.68 -5.75
N THR A 492 17.67 -7.31 -5.77
CA THR A 492 18.73 -7.08 -4.78
C THR A 492 19.52 -5.80 -5.11
N HIS A 493 20.44 -5.37 -4.23
CA HIS A 493 21.37 -4.29 -4.56
C HIS A 493 22.36 -4.70 -5.68
N GLU A 494 22.73 -5.99 -5.72
CA GLU A 494 23.55 -6.59 -6.78
C GLU A 494 22.85 -6.49 -8.16
N ASP A 495 21.53 -6.72 -8.22
CA ASP A 495 20.67 -6.55 -9.41
C ASP A 495 20.66 -5.11 -9.97
N GLU A 496 21.18 -4.13 -9.24
CA GLU A 496 21.30 -2.73 -9.67
C GLU A 496 22.74 -2.36 -10.06
N GLY A 497 23.71 -3.22 -9.77
CA GLY A 497 25.13 -2.88 -9.78
C GLY A 497 25.52 -1.96 -8.63
N ILE A 498 24.76 -1.95 -7.53
CA ILE A 498 25.14 -1.31 -6.27
C ILE A 498 25.98 -2.31 -5.48
N VAL A 499 27.22 -1.92 -5.17
CA VAL A 499 28.16 -2.73 -4.41
C VAL A 499 28.57 -2.00 -3.14
N SER A 500 28.98 -2.77 -2.14
CA SER A 500 29.49 -2.27 -0.88
C SER A 500 30.76 -3.02 -0.48
N PHE A 501 31.81 -2.27 -0.13
CA PHE A 501 33.07 -2.84 0.36
C PHE A 501 33.56 -2.09 1.60
N LYS A 502 34.27 -2.80 2.48
CA LYS A 502 34.98 -2.24 3.63
C LYS A 502 36.44 -2.06 3.24
N LYS A 503 37.01 -0.88 3.47
CA LYS A 503 38.45 -0.65 3.47
C LYS A 503 38.89 -0.37 4.90
N ASP A 504 39.82 -1.16 5.41
CA ASP A 504 40.49 -0.83 6.67
C ASP A 504 41.44 0.35 6.44
N LEU A 505 41.51 1.26 7.41
CA LEU A 505 42.37 2.45 7.37
C LEU A 505 43.52 2.28 8.39
N PRO A 506 44.72 2.85 8.12
CA PRO A 506 45.77 2.87 9.11
C PRO A 506 45.41 3.79 10.29
N GLU A 507 46.14 3.66 11.40
CA GLU A 507 46.09 4.65 12.48
C GLU A 507 46.84 5.92 12.08
N GLY A 508 46.26 7.09 12.37
CA GLY A 508 46.90 8.38 12.07
C GLY A 508 47.04 8.64 10.58
N ILE A 509 45.92 8.81 9.87
CA ILE A 509 45.88 9.35 8.50
C ILE A 509 46.05 10.88 8.48
N ASP A 510 46.34 11.48 7.33
CA ASP A 510 46.47 12.94 7.23
C ASP A 510 45.10 13.62 7.06
N ARG A 511 44.75 14.53 7.98
CA ARG A 511 43.43 15.18 7.97
C ARG A 511 43.17 16.02 6.72
N GLN A 512 44.21 16.63 6.11
CA GLN A 512 44.05 17.47 4.92
C GLN A 512 43.90 16.63 3.65
N ASN A 513 44.73 15.59 3.49
CA ASN A 513 44.57 14.63 2.39
C ASN A 513 43.18 13.96 2.45
N PHE A 514 42.76 13.54 3.65
CA PHE A 514 41.47 12.91 3.86
C PHE A 514 40.29 13.84 3.54
N ILE A 515 40.32 15.09 4.00
CA ILE A 515 39.29 16.10 3.69
C ILE A 515 39.20 16.34 2.18
N LYS A 516 40.35 16.40 1.49
CA LYS A 516 40.39 16.53 0.03
C LYS A 516 39.79 15.30 -0.67
N PHE A 517 40.26 14.10 -0.32
CA PHE A 517 39.72 12.84 -0.82
C PHE A 517 38.19 12.75 -0.67
N MET A 518 37.67 13.08 0.52
CA MET A 518 36.22 13.06 0.81
C MET A 518 35.43 14.14 0.05
N SER A 519 36.10 15.18 -0.44
CA SER A 519 35.53 16.24 -1.29
C SER A 519 35.50 15.84 -2.77
N ASP A 520 36.51 15.08 -3.23
CA ASP A 520 36.68 14.64 -4.62
C ASP A 520 35.89 13.35 -4.96
N ILE A 521 35.08 12.82 -4.04
CA ILE A 521 34.26 11.60 -4.22
C ILE A 521 33.25 11.74 -5.38
N PRO A 522 33.27 10.85 -6.39
CA PRO A 522 32.35 10.91 -7.53
C PRO A 522 30.87 10.66 -7.21
N GLU A 523 29.96 11.23 -8.03
CA GLU A 523 28.49 11.13 -7.87
C GLU A 523 27.90 9.70 -7.79
N ASN A 524 28.62 8.67 -8.23
CA ASN A 524 28.14 7.29 -8.15
C ASN A 524 28.40 6.62 -6.79
N PHE A 525 29.13 7.28 -5.88
CA PHE A 525 29.12 6.95 -4.46
C PHE A 525 27.91 7.57 -3.78
N TYR A 526 27.08 6.72 -3.17
CA TYR A 526 25.86 7.16 -2.49
C TYR A 526 26.09 7.36 -1.00
N ARG A 527 27.04 6.60 -0.41
CA ARG A 527 27.39 6.68 1.00
C ARG A 527 28.83 6.24 1.26
N ILE A 528 29.44 6.84 2.27
CA ILE A 528 30.64 6.31 2.94
C ILE A 528 30.41 6.45 4.45
N LYS A 529 30.82 5.47 5.25
CA LYS A 529 30.59 5.46 6.71
C LYS A 529 31.72 4.71 7.42
N GLY A 530 32.24 5.21 8.54
CA GLY A 530 33.20 4.45 9.34
C GLY A 530 33.96 5.27 10.38
N LEU A 531 35.12 4.77 10.79
CA LEU A 531 35.97 5.34 11.83
C LEU A 531 37.37 5.66 11.29
N ALA A 532 37.93 6.81 11.69
CA ALA A 532 39.29 7.21 11.39
C ALA A 532 39.96 7.87 12.60
N SER A 533 41.29 7.80 12.69
CA SER A 533 42.10 8.61 13.60
C SER A 533 43.15 9.38 12.79
N PHE A 534 43.41 10.63 13.19
CA PHE A 534 44.24 11.56 12.42
C PHE A 534 45.59 11.82 13.13
N LYS A 535 46.63 12.23 12.39
CA LYS A 535 47.95 12.52 12.98
C LYS A 535 47.98 13.71 13.94
N ASP A 536 46.95 14.55 13.92
CA ASP A 536 46.83 15.79 14.69
C ASP A 536 45.93 15.66 15.93
N ASP A 537 45.40 14.47 16.24
CA ASP A 537 44.50 14.23 17.37
C ASP A 537 44.51 12.76 17.82
N GLU A 538 44.58 12.51 19.14
CA GLU A 538 44.49 11.15 19.69
C GLU A 538 43.07 10.57 19.64
N ALA A 539 42.05 11.42 19.45
CA ALA A 539 40.66 11.01 19.33
C ALA A 539 40.40 10.24 18.03
N GLN A 540 39.52 9.23 18.13
CA GLN A 540 38.90 8.59 16.98
C GLN A 540 37.68 9.42 16.53
N TYR A 541 37.38 9.38 15.24
CA TYR A 541 36.33 10.17 14.61
C TYR A 541 35.41 9.29 13.75
N VAL A 542 34.10 9.55 13.83
CA VAL A 542 33.11 9.00 12.92
C VAL A 542 33.09 9.83 11.64
N VAL A 543 33.40 9.20 10.51
CA VAL A 543 33.35 9.81 9.17
C VAL A 543 32.08 9.36 8.47
N GLN A 544 31.32 10.30 7.91
CA GLN A 544 30.08 10.00 7.19
C GLN A 544 29.94 10.86 5.92
N PHE A 545 29.68 10.23 4.78
CA PHE A 545 29.35 10.87 3.49
C PHE A 545 27.96 10.41 3.02
N VAL A 546 27.15 11.35 2.53
CA VAL A 546 25.86 11.08 1.88
C VAL A 546 25.66 12.09 0.75
N ASN A 547 25.41 11.61 -0.48
CA ASN A 547 25.02 12.42 -1.64
C ASN A 547 25.86 13.70 -1.87
N GLY A 548 27.19 13.59 -1.88
CA GLY A 548 28.10 14.71 -2.18
C GLY A 548 28.37 15.66 -1.00
N LYS A 549 28.02 15.28 0.24
CA LYS A 549 28.42 15.98 1.46
C LYS A 549 28.98 14.99 2.47
N PHE A 550 30.01 15.41 3.21
CA PHE A 550 30.54 14.65 4.34
C PHE A 550 30.60 15.46 5.64
N GLU A 551 30.74 14.72 6.73
CA GLU A 551 30.75 15.18 8.11
C GLU A 551 31.75 14.30 8.89
N ILE A 552 32.51 14.90 9.80
CA ILE A 552 33.52 14.23 10.63
C ILE A 552 33.29 14.67 12.08
N THR A 553 32.89 13.75 12.95
CA THR A 553 32.52 14.03 14.35
C THR A 553 33.32 13.17 15.32
N PRO A 554 33.75 13.67 16.49
CA PRO A 554 34.44 12.84 17.49
C PRO A 554 33.64 11.58 17.85
N PHE A 555 34.32 10.45 18.00
CA PHE A 555 33.74 9.19 18.48
C PHE A 555 33.74 9.21 20.02
N SER A 556 32.56 8.96 20.62
CA SER A 556 32.31 9.21 22.04
C SER A 556 32.43 7.99 22.97
N ASP A 557 32.77 6.81 22.43
CA ASP A 557 32.99 5.61 23.24
C ASP A 557 34.38 5.63 23.91
N ARG A 558 34.50 4.98 25.07
CA ARG A 558 35.74 4.82 25.84
C ARG A 558 36.64 3.72 25.31
N LYS A 559 36.15 2.88 24.39
CA LYS A 559 36.92 1.80 23.76
C LYS A 559 37.30 2.18 22.32
N ARG A 560 38.60 2.33 22.05
CA ARG A 560 39.15 2.50 20.70
C ARG A 560 38.80 1.29 19.84
N CYS A 561 38.29 1.54 18.64
CA CYS A 561 37.93 0.52 17.64
C CYS A 561 38.93 0.54 16.48
N ASP A 562 38.87 -0.44 15.59
CA ASP A 562 39.66 -0.41 14.35
C ASP A 562 39.18 0.72 13.43
N ASN A 563 40.11 1.37 12.72
CA ASN A 563 39.75 2.37 11.70
C ASN A 563 39.32 1.68 10.40
N PHE A 564 38.24 2.15 9.78
CA PHE A 564 37.74 1.65 8.49
C PHE A 564 36.78 2.63 7.82
N LEU A 565 36.53 2.44 6.53
CA LEU A 565 35.40 3.02 5.80
C LEU A 565 34.65 1.92 5.03
N VAL A 566 33.32 1.88 5.19
CA VAL A 566 32.41 1.14 4.32
C VAL A 566 31.92 2.10 3.24
N PHE A 567 32.19 1.75 1.98
CA PHE A 567 31.74 2.49 0.80
C PHE A 567 30.49 1.82 0.23
N ILE A 568 29.51 2.60 -0.22
CA ILE A 568 28.31 2.12 -0.92
C ILE A 568 28.07 3.00 -2.14
N GLY A 569 28.07 2.39 -3.32
CA GLY A 569 27.92 3.10 -4.59
C GLY A 569 27.62 2.17 -5.76
N ARG A 570 27.44 2.75 -6.94
CA ARG A 570 26.99 2.03 -8.13
C ARG A 570 28.04 1.99 -9.23
N GLY A 571 28.42 0.79 -9.67
CA GLY A 571 29.52 0.63 -10.62
C GLY A 571 30.82 1.27 -10.11
N ILE A 572 31.05 1.20 -8.80
CA ILE A 572 32.30 1.60 -8.16
C ILE A 572 33.25 0.40 -8.15
N ASP A 573 34.54 0.67 -8.32
CA ASP A 573 35.60 -0.33 -8.34
C ASP A 573 36.45 -0.16 -7.07
N GLU A 574 36.62 -1.23 -6.28
CA GLU A 574 37.44 -1.18 -5.07
C GLU A 574 38.93 -0.93 -5.39
N SER A 575 39.42 -1.39 -6.55
CA SER A 575 40.82 -1.25 -6.94
C SER A 575 41.25 0.20 -7.21
N ALA A 576 40.28 1.10 -7.47
CA ALA A 576 40.52 2.53 -7.59
C ALA A 576 40.80 3.23 -6.23
N PHE A 577 40.64 2.52 -5.11
CA PHE A 577 40.75 3.07 -3.75
C PHE A 577 41.83 2.32 -2.95
N SER A 578 43.10 2.67 -3.22
CA SER A 578 44.24 2.21 -2.43
C SER A 578 44.35 2.96 -1.09
N THR A 579 45.02 2.34 -0.12
CA THR A 579 45.31 2.97 1.19
C THR A 579 46.38 4.07 1.13
N GLU A 580 46.97 4.32 -0.04
CA GLU A 580 47.96 5.38 -0.28
C GLU A 580 47.32 6.76 -0.54
N LEU A 581 45.98 6.83 -0.54
CA LEU A 581 45.19 8.04 -0.80
C LEU A 581 44.83 8.85 0.47
N PHE A 582 45.34 8.47 1.65
CA PHE A 582 44.92 8.96 2.98
C PHE A 582 46.08 9.47 3.86
#